data_AF-A0A5D0WTG9-F1
#
_entry.id   AF-A0A5D0WTG9-F1
#
_cell.length_a   1.000
_cell.length_b   1.000
_cell.length_c   1.000
_cell.angle_alpha   90.00
_cell.angle_beta   90.00
_cell.angle_gamma   90.00
#
_symmetry.space_group_name_H-M   'P 1'
#
loop_
_entity.id
_entity.type
_entity.pdbx_description
1 polymer ?
#
loop_
_entity_poly.entity_id
_entity_poly.type
_entity_poly.pdbx_seq_one_letter_code
_entity_poly.pdbx_strand_id
1 'polypeptide(L)' 'MSIEFKMDEEKHVKVLDALLGDPDLMMALNAAEDFEAGYRLVAERVPGLSLEEFAGSMEMIRQIVMAQMAKGPVQ' A
#
# COMPACT_ATOMS: atom_id res chain seq x y z
N MET A 1 17.58 -14.73 7.37
CA MET A 1 16.24 -15.31 7.19
C MET A 1 15.49 -14.41 6.23
N SER A 2 15.34 -14.84 4.98
CA SER A 2 14.53 -14.12 4.00
C SER A 2 13.10 -14.61 4.18
N ILE A 3 12.22 -13.74 4.67
CA ILE A 3 10.79 -14.03 4.71
C ILE A 3 10.33 -13.98 3.25
N GLU A 4 10.00 -15.13 2.67
CA GLU A 4 9.29 -15.18 1.39
C GLU A 4 7.85 -14.73 1.63
N PHE A 5 7.61 -13.42 1.49
CA PHE A 5 6.26 -12.89 1.40
C PHE A 5 5.64 -13.44 0.11
N LYS A 6 4.84 -14.51 0.21
CA LYS A 6 3.91 -14.91 -0.87
C LYS A 6 2.79 -13.88 -0.92
N MET A 7 3.10 -12.72 -1.51
CA MET A 7 2.11 -11.72 -1.83
C MET A 7 1.47 -12.10 -3.16
N ASP A 8 0.15 -12.17 -3.19
CA ASP A 8 -0.59 -12.36 -4.43
C ASP A 8 -0.45 -11.09 -5.28
N GLU A 9 0.27 -11.20 -6.40
CA GLU A 9 0.60 -10.06 -7.27
C GLU A 9 -0.67 -9.37 -7.79
N GLU A 10 -1.72 -10.13 -8.09
CA GLU A 10 -3.00 -9.59 -8.57
C GLU A 10 -3.67 -8.73 -7.50
N LYS A 11 -3.68 -9.20 -6.24
CA LYS A 11 -4.19 -8.38 -5.13
C LYS A 11 -3.34 -7.16 -4.84
N HIS A 12 -2.02 -7.26 -4.97
CA HIS A 12 -1.14 -6.11 -4.79
C HIS A 12 -1.42 -5.03 -5.84
N VAL A 13 -1.57 -5.42 -7.11
CA VAL A 13 -1.99 -4.50 -8.18
C VAL A 13 -3.35 -3.88 -7.83
N LYS A 14 -4.33 -4.65 -7.33
CA LYS A 14 -5.62 -4.09 -6.91
C LYS A 14 -5.51 -3.08 -5.77
N VAL A 15 -4.60 -3.29 -4.82
CA VAL A 15 -4.32 -2.30 -3.75
C VAL A 15 -3.73 -1.03 -4.34
N LEU A 16 -2.75 -1.16 -5.24
CA LEU A 16 -2.15 -0.01 -5.92
C LEU A 16 -3.16 0.73 -6.80
N ASP A 17 -4.00 0.01 -7.55
CA ASP A 17 -5.06 0.59 -8.37
C ASP A 17 -6.10 1.31 -7.51
N ALA A 18 -6.48 0.75 -6.37
CA ALA A 18 -7.40 1.41 -5.45
C ALA A 18 -6.81 2.72 -4.91
N LEU A 19 -5.53 2.71 -4.52
CA LEU A 19 -4.85 3.89 -3.99
C LEU A 19 -4.58 4.95 -5.07
N LEU A 20 -4.04 4.56 -6.22
CA LEU A 20 -3.70 5.50 -7.29
C LEU A 20 -4.93 5.96 -8.09
N GLY A 21 -5.98 5.13 -8.14
CA GLY A 21 -7.23 5.40 -8.86
C GLY A 21 -8.27 6.17 -8.05
N ASP A 22 -8.13 6.24 -6.72
CA ASP A 22 -9.04 7.00 -5.84
C ASP A 22 -8.26 8.02 -4.99
N PRO A 23 -8.21 9.30 -5.41
CA PRO A 23 -7.56 10.37 -4.67
C PRO A 23 -8.13 10.56 -3.26
N ASP A 24 -9.43 10.34 -3.07
CA ASP A 24 -10.09 10.48 -1.77
C ASP A 24 -9.63 9.35 -0.84
N LEU A 25 -9.45 8.14 -1.36
CA LEU A 25 -8.90 7.01 -0.61
C LEU A 25 -7.46 7.28 -0.16
N MET A 26 -6.62 7.86 -1.03
CA MET A 26 -5.26 8.26 -0.66
C MET A 26 -5.23 9.34 0.41
N MET A 27 -6.11 10.35 0.32
CA MET A 27 -6.24 11.36 1.37
C MET A 27 -6.72 10.76 2.69
N ALA A 28 -7.73 9.88 2.64
CA ALA A 28 -8.24 9.18 3.82
C ALA A 28 -7.19 8.27 4.45
N LEU A 29 -6.40 7.55 3.64
CA LEU A 29 -5.30 6.72 4.11
C LEU A 29 -4.21 7.56 4.79
N ASN A 30 -3.87 8.72 4.23
CA ASN A 30 -2.89 9.63 4.82
C ASN A 30 -3.41 10.30 6.11
N ALA A 31 -4.73 10.42 6.28
CA ALA A 31 -5.38 10.95 7.47
C ALA A 31 -5.72 9.86 8.51
N ALA A 32 -5.48 8.58 8.20
CA ALA A 32 -5.76 7.48 9.11
C ALA A 32 -4.90 7.58 10.37
N GLU A 33 -5.54 7.46 11.53
CA GLU A 33 -4.88 7.59 12.84
C GLU A 33 -3.91 6.43 13.12
N ASP A 34 -4.24 5.24 12.63
CA ASP A 34 -3.46 4.03 12.82
C ASP A 34 -3.50 3.11 11.59
N PHE A 35 -2.65 2.08 11.65
CA PHE A 35 -2.49 1.10 10.58
C PHE A 35 -3.77 0.29 10.31
N GLU A 36 -4.57 -0.01 11.34
CA GLU A 36 -5.79 -0.80 11.19
C GLU A 36 -6.90 0.02 10.53
N ALA A 37 -7.02 1.30 10.87
CA ALA A 37 -7.90 2.25 10.21
C ALA A 37 -7.54 2.36 8.71
N GLY A 38 -6.25 2.47 8.40
CA GLY A 38 -5.77 2.46 7.01
C GLY A 38 -6.10 1.17 6.27
N TYR A 39 -5.90 0.02 6.92
CA TYR A 39 -6.26 -1.29 6.36
C TYR A 39 -7.76 -1.37 6.03
N ARG A 40 -8.63 -0.94 6.95
CA ARG A 40 -10.09 -1.01 6.74
C ARG A 40 -10.53 -0.20 5.52
N LEU A 41 -9.97 0.99 5.33
CA LEU A 41 -10.27 1.84 4.17
C LEU A 41 -9.94 1.15 2.84
N VAL A 42 -8.78 0.48 2.78
CA VAL A 42 -8.36 -0.24 1.57
C VAL A 42 -9.13 -1.56 1.39
N ALA A 43 -9.43 -2.27 2.48
CA ALA A 43 -10.18 -3.52 2.47
C ALA A 43 -11.63 -3.34 1.97
N GLU A 44 -12.23 -2.16 2.16
CA GLU A 44 -13.54 -1.82 1.57
C GLU A 44 -13.50 -1.80 0.03
N ARG A 45 -12.35 -1.49 -0.57
CA ARG A 45 -12.17 -1.44 -2.03
C ARG A 45 -11.55 -2.71 -2.61
N VAL A 46 -10.78 -3.44 -1.80
CA VAL A 46 -10.14 -4.70 -2.16
C VAL A 46 -10.72 -5.83 -1.29
N PRO A 47 -11.89 -6.37 -1.66
CA PRO A 47 -12.51 -7.44 -0.89
C PRO A 47 -11.61 -8.68 -0.86
N GLY A 48 -11.43 -9.25 0.34
CA GLY A 48 -10.55 -10.41 0.55
C GLY A 48 -9.06 -10.05 0.68
N LEU A 49 -8.74 -8.76 0.82
CA LEU A 49 -7.41 -8.32 1.26
C LEU A 49 -7.20 -8.73 2.72
N SER A 50 -6.10 -9.42 3.00
CA SER A 50 -5.66 -9.73 4.35
C SER A 50 -4.74 -8.63 4.90
N LEU A 51 -4.59 -8.60 6.22
CA LEU A 51 -3.73 -7.65 6.90
C LEU A 51 -2.25 -7.83 6.52
N GLU A 52 -1.80 -9.07 6.28
CA GLU A 52 -0.44 -9.36 5.80
C GLU A 52 -0.21 -8.85 4.37
N GLU A 53 -1.18 -9.03 3.47
CA GLU A 53 -1.09 -8.52 2.09
C GLU A 53 -1.09 -6.99 2.06
N PHE A 54 -1.89 -6.35 2.92
CA PHE A 54 -1.88 -4.90 3.08
C PHE A 54 -0.54 -4.40 3.63
N ALA A 55 -0.03 -5.01 4.69
CA ALA A 55 1.27 -4.66 5.27
C ALA A 55 2.41 -4.80 4.25
N GLY A 56 2.43 -5.91 3.51
CA GLY A 56 3.40 -6.14 2.43
C GLY A 56 3.31 -5.07 1.33
N SER A 57 2.09 -4.68 0.97
CA SER A 57 1.86 -3.64 -0.03
C SER A 57 2.36 -2.27 0.44
N MET A 58 2.04 -1.89 1.68
CA MET A 58 2.47 -0.61 2.26
C MET A 58 3.99 -0.53 2.45
N GLU A 59 4.63 -1.63 2.86
CA GLU A 59 6.09 -1.68 2.97
C GLU A 59 6.74 -1.53 1.58
N MET A 60 6.22 -2.18 0.55
CA MET A 60 6.73 -2.03 -0.81
C MET A 60 6.59 -0.59 -1.33
N ILE A 61 5.42 0.04 -1.13
CA ILE A 61 5.20 1.45 -1.47
C ILE A 61 6.20 2.34 -0.74
N ARG A 62 6.42 2.12 0.56
CA ARG A 62 7.41 2.84 1.36
C ARG A 62 8.82 2.68 0.79
N GLN A 63 9.24 1.46 0.45
CA GLN A 63 10.55 1.19 -0.13
C GLN A 63 10.73 1.90 -1.48
N ILE A 64 9.69 1.92 -2.32
CA ILE A 64 9.70 2.63 -3.61
C ILE A 64 9.82 4.14 -3.39
N VAL A 65 9.04 4.72 -2.48
CA VAL A 65 9.10 6.16 -2.15
C VAL A 65 10.47 6.53 -1.59
N MET A 66 11.02 5.73 -0.67
CA MET A 66 12.36 5.95 -0.13
C MET A 66 13.44 5.85 -1.21
N ALA A 67 13.34 4.87 -2.12
CA ALA A 67 14.25 4.74 -3.24
C ALA A 67 14.14 5.92 -4.23
N GLN A 68 12.96 6.49 -4.43
CA GLN A 68 12.77 7.70 -5.24
C GLN A 68 13.34 8.95 -4.56
N MET A 69 13.14 9.11 -3.25
CA MET A 69 13.74 10.21 -2.49
C MET A 69 15.27 10.11 -2.43
N ALA A 70 15.81 8.89 -2.34
CA ALA A 70 17.25 8.64 -2.36
C ALA A 70 17.90 8.95 -3.71
N LYS A 71 17.15 8.94 -4.82
CA LYS A 71 17.64 9.30 -6.15
C LYS A 71 17.77 10.81 -6.37
N GLY A 72 17.40 11.66 -5.40
CA GLY A 72 17.37 13.12 -5.56
C GLY A 72 16.31 13.57 -6.57
N PRO A 73 15.96 14.87 -6.61
CA PRO A 73 15.10 15.37 -7.68
C PRO A 73 15.78 15.05 -9.01
N VAL A 74 15.06 14.35 -9.89
CA VAL A 74 15.45 14.25 -11.30
C VAL A 74 15.52 15.67 -11.81
N GLN A 75 16.74 16.19 -11.98
CA GLN A 75 17.02 17.46 -12.65
C GLN A 75 16.88 17.27 -14.15
#